data_AF-A0A4Y9XUQ7-F1
#
_entry.id   AF-A0A4Y9XUQ7-F1
#
_cell.length_a   1.000
_cell.length_b   1.000
_cell.length_c   1.000
_cell.angle_alpha   90.00
_cell.angle_beta   90.00
_cell.angle_gamma   90.00
#
_symmetry.space_group_name_H-M   'P 1'
#
loop_
_entity.id
_entity.type
_entity.pdbx_description
1 polymer ?
#
loop_
_entity_poly.entity_id
_entity_poly.type
_entity_poly.pdbx_seq_one_letter_code
_entity_poly.pdbx_strand_id
1 'polypeptide(L)'
;MILQDLGIDCEILEASERIGGRVYTHRFNGQAGYDAPRNTPARYDYFDVGAMRFPDIPFMERVFDLFKRVGVDDLLIDYHLGTENNLAFYNAKPPIRKNEVNPLSDPFKVAVANGGTVPDKYALVEGAPKKWISEAIDPYREKFREAYKKPVSQRLRQFEEAWDYLMQQDHHTTRGYMQSKVEPYPEPVVHWLETVDSGTGFFNYAFTETVIDSLDFDWPWASTTPDPEQTKETKWVCIDGGSDHLIHEMARTLKHQPLLEQRVTKLELLPGNRQIQVTGRSRNWTWARQYEQVICTVPLGCLGGIDTDRAGLSYNQRQAVRALQYGSSTKVGIKFARRWWDDPAVCPAGPMHGGQSSTDAPIRTCVYPSYGLETPSAPGVLMASYAWAQDAQRVGALAQEKGGAADKMLLELVLNDLEKIHGIPQKRFGPIEDHYAHNWDNAAFARGAFAHYGPGQFGAPGDDGRLFASIKAPAADGRLHIAGEATSVHHAWVLGALNSAWRAVYNLLVKSYPKKVDLLIKNWGIPDEENQRSLLRLAELAKRNVF
;
A
#
# COMPACT_ATOMS: atom_id res chain seq x y z
N MET A 1 -14.38 -3.94 16.00
CA MET A 1 -13.73 -3.35 17.19
C MET A 1 -14.35 -2.03 17.61
N ILE A 2 -14.29 -0.95 16.82
CA ILE A 2 -14.87 0.37 17.21
C ILE A 2 -16.36 0.26 17.59
N LEU A 3 -17.21 -0.34 16.74
CA LEU A 3 -18.63 -0.49 17.04
C LEU A 3 -18.89 -1.29 18.34
N GLN A 4 -18.10 -2.34 18.58
CA GLN A 4 -18.17 -3.15 19.81
C GLN A 4 -17.77 -2.34 21.05
N ASP A 5 -16.70 -1.55 21.00
CA ASP A 5 -16.29 -0.63 22.09
C ASP A 5 -17.39 0.38 22.42
N LEU A 6 -18.11 0.84 21.39
CA LEU A 6 -19.26 1.72 21.54
C LEU A 6 -20.55 1.00 21.94
N GLY A 7 -20.56 -0.33 22.10
CA GLY A 7 -21.75 -1.11 22.41
C GLY A 7 -22.82 -1.05 21.31
N ILE A 8 -22.40 -1.17 20.04
CA ILE A 8 -23.25 -1.28 18.85
C ILE A 8 -22.99 -2.66 18.24
N ASP A 9 -24.03 -3.49 18.16
CA ASP A 9 -23.92 -4.80 17.54
C ASP A 9 -23.77 -4.67 16.01
N CYS A 10 -22.99 -5.56 15.41
CA CYS A 10 -22.80 -5.62 13.97
C CYS A 10 -22.62 -7.07 13.50
N GLU A 11 -22.85 -7.27 12.21
CA GLU A 11 -22.55 -8.51 11.51
C GLU A 11 -21.51 -8.23 10.42
N ILE A 12 -20.52 -9.12 10.30
CA ILE A 12 -19.42 -8.98 9.33
C ILE A 12 -19.56 -10.10 8.30
N LEU A 13 -19.63 -9.72 7.02
CA LEU A 13 -19.84 -10.62 5.89
C LEU A 13 -18.59 -10.60 5.00
N GLU A 14 -17.90 -11.73 4.91
CA GLU A 14 -16.68 -11.90 4.12
C GLU A 14 -16.96 -12.82 2.93
N ALA A 15 -16.62 -12.38 1.72
CA ALA A 15 -16.89 -13.14 0.50
C ALA A 15 -15.97 -14.36 0.35
N SER A 16 -14.75 -14.26 0.86
CA SER A 16 -13.72 -15.28 0.85
C SER A 16 -13.93 -16.34 1.94
N GLU A 17 -13.19 -17.44 1.82
CA GLU A 17 -12.99 -18.42 2.90
C GLU A 17 -11.93 -17.97 3.92
N ARG A 18 -11.31 -16.81 3.72
CA ARG A 18 -10.24 -16.27 4.54
C ARG A 18 -10.54 -14.84 4.99
N ILE A 19 -10.25 -14.53 6.25
CA ILE A 19 -10.25 -13.16 6.78
C ILE A 19 -8.99 -12.37 6.37
N GLY A 20 -9.10 -11.05 6.33
CA GLY A 20 -7.94 -10.14 6.24
C GLY A 20 -7.69 -9.48 4.89
N GLY A 21 -8.30 -9.99 3.82
CA GLY A 21 -8.21 -9.39 2.48
C GLY A 21 -6.75 -9.18 2.05
N ARG A 22 -6.33 -7.91 1.96
CA ARG A 22 -4.98 -7.50 1.51
C ARG A 22 -3.91 -7.55 2.60
N VAL A 23 -4.24 -7.96 3.82
CA VAL A 23 -3.25 -8.46 4.78
C VAL A 23 -3.25 -9.98 4.63
N TYR A 24 -2.19 -10.51 4.05
CA TYR A 24 -2.10 -11.91 3.63
C TYR A 24 -0.65 -12.40 3.64
N THR A 25 -0.40 -13.43 4.43
CA THR A 25 0.85 -14.16 4.50
C THR A 25 0.70 -15.51 3.80
N HIS A 26 1.58 -15.82 2.85
CA HIS A 26 1.67 -17.16 2.28
C HIS A 26 2.71 -17.96 3.05
N ARG A 27 2.32 -19.12 3.60
CA ARG A 27 3.20 -20.06 4.32
C ARG A 27 3.32 -21.36 3.51
N PHE A 28 4.54 -21.75 3.16
CA PHE A 28 4.78 -23.00 2.41
C PHE A 28 4.50 -24.25 3.25
N ASN A 29 4.61 -24.14 4.57
CA ASN A 29 4.26 -25.18 5.53
C ASN A 29 2.87 -24.98 6.19
N GLY A 30 2.06 -24.06 5.66
CA GLY A 30 0.68 -23.83 6.10
C GLY A 30 0.55 -23.51 7.59
N GLN A 31 -0.44 -24.13 8.24
CA GLN A 31 -0.78 -23.89 9.65
C GLN A 31 0.38 -24.20 10.60
N ALA A 32 1.23 -25.18 10.27
CA ALA A 32 2.39 -25.54 11.09
C ALA A 32 3.38 -24.36 11.24
N GLY A 33 3.51 -23.50 10.23
CA GLY A 33 4.34 -22.30 10.33
C GLY A 33 3.67 -21.17 11.12
N TYR A 34 2.35 -21.07 11.06
CA TYR A 34 1.58 -20.09 11.83
C TYR A 34 1.71 -20.35 13.35
N ASP A 35 1.58 -21.62 13.75
CA ASP A 35 1.65 -22.05 15.15
C ASP A 35 3.10 -22.25 15.67
N ALA A 36 4.09 -22.17 14.78
CA ALA A 36 5.48 -22.40 15.15
C ALA A 36 5.97 -21.36 16.19
N PRO A 37 6.75 -21.77 17.21
CA PRO A 37 7.37 -20.84 18.14
C PRO A 37 8.36 -19.90 17.44
N ARG A 38 8.55 -18.70 18.00
CA ARG A 38 9.58 -17.75 17.55
C ARG A 38 10.96 -18.42 17.55
N ASN A 39 11.83 -17.95 16.66
CA ASN A 39 13.21 -18.45 16.53
C ASN A 39 13.31 -19.95 16.17
N THR A 40 12.29 -20.50 15.50
CA THR A 40 12.34 -21.86 14.93
C THR A 40 12.29 -21.80 13.41
N PRO A 41 12.96 -22.71 12.68
CA PRO A 41 12.91 -22.71 11.22
C PRO A 41 11.48 -22.72 10.65
N ALA A 42 10.57 -23.48 11.25
CA ALA A 42 9.18 -23.57 10.80
C ALA A 42 8.44 -22.22 10.83
N ARG A 43 8.79 -21.31 11.76
CA ARG A 43 8.23 -19.96 11.87
C ARG A 43 8.46 -19.11 10.62
N TYR A 44 9.57 -19.33 9.93
CA TYR A 44 10.08 -18.44 8.87
C TYR A 44 9.90 -19.00 7.45
N ASP A 45 9.05 -20.02 7.29
CA ASP A 45 8.73 -20.63 5.99
C ASP A 45 7.59 -19.88 5.27
N TYR A 46 7.71 -18.55 5.16
CA TYR A 46 6.66 -17.68 4.67
C TYR A 46 7.18 -16.44 3.97
N PHE A 47 6.29 -15.77 3.23
CA PHE A 47 6.44 -14.36 2.88
C PHE A 47 5.09 -13.65 2.85
N ASP A 48 5.10 -12.34 3.06
CA ASP A 48 3.89 -11.52 3.00
C ASP A 48 3.57 -11.10 1.56
N VAL A 49 2.42 -11.58 1.09
CA VAL A 49 1.84 -11.27 -0.21
C VAL A 49 1.21 -9.87 -0.20
N GLY A 50 0.64 -9.50 0.93
CA GLY A 50 -0.01 -8.22 1.18
C GLY A 50 0.90 -7.20 1.88
N ALA A 51 0.34 -6.52 2.88
CA ALA A 51 1.09 -5.69 3.82
C ALA A 51 2.22 -6.49 4.49
N MET A 52 3.40 -5.89 4.65
CA MET A 52 4.61 -6.60 5.12
C MET A 52 5.54 -5.76 6.00
N ARG A 53 5.38 -4.44 5.99
CA ARG A 53 6.29 -3.49 6.64
C ARG A 53 5.51 -2.27 7.10
N PHE A 54 5.90 -1.70 8.23
CA PHE A 54 5.20 -0.61 8.90
C PHE A 54 6.25 0.40 9.39
N PRO A 55 6.28 1.63 8.84
CA PRO A 55 7.21 2.66 9.30
C PRO A 55 6.70 3.30 10.60
N ASP A 56 7.54 3.38 11.62
CA ASP A 56 7.27 4.11 12.86
C ASP A 56 7.47 5.62 12.63
N ILE A 57 6.48 6.21 11.97
CA ILE A 57 6.42 7.62 11.59
C ILE A 57 5.15 8.27 12.14
N PRO A 58 5.13 9.60 12.31
CA PRO A 58 3.99 10.29 12.93
C PRO A 58 2.62 9.99 12.30
N PHE A 59 2.57 9.75 10.99
CA PHE A 59 1.34 9.43 10.26
C PHE A 59 0.75 8.05 10.65
N MET A 60 1.61 7.10 11.03
CA MET A 60 1.26 5.69 11.22
C MET A 60 0.86 5.34 12.66
N GLU A 61 0.82 6.30 13.58
CA GLU A 61 0.56 6.07 15.02
C GLU A 61 -0.66 5.17 15.27
N ARG A 62 -1.74 5.38 14.50
CA ARG A 62 -2.97 4.57 14.59
C ARG A 62 -2.76 3.07 14.31
N VAL A 63 -1.80 2.72 13.46
CA VAL A 63 -1.44 1.32 13.17
C VAL A 63 -0.73 0.71 14.39
N PHE A 64 0.20 1.43 15.01
CA PHE A 64 0.91 0.97 16.20
C PHE A 64 0.00 0.91 17.43
N ASP A 65 -0.95 1.83 17.55
CA ASP A 65 -2.02 1.73 18.55
C ASP A 65 -2.88 0.49 18.35
N LEU A 66 -3.17 0.12 17.11
CA LEU A 66 -3.87 -1.13 16.82
C LEU A 66 -3.03 -2.33 17.24
N PHE A 67 -1.73 -2.37 16.95
CA PHE A 67 -0.84 -3.45 17.38
C PHE A 67 -0.92 -3.68 18.89
N LYS A 68 -0.80 -2.62 19.69
CA LYS A 68 -0.93 -2.68 21.16
C LYS A 68 -2.32 -3.16 21.60
N ARG A 69 -3.39 -2.67 20.96
CA ARG A 69 -4.77 -3.02 21.32
C ARG A 69 -5.10 -4.49 21.10
N VAL A 70 -4.45 -5.14 20.13
CA VAL A 70 -4.65 -6.57 19.84
C VAL A 70 -3.50 -7.46 20.33
N GLY A 71 -2.50 -6.89 21.00
CA GLY A 71 -1.36 -7.64 21.56
C GLY A 71 -0.39 -8.21 20.50
N VAL A 72 -0.30 -7.57 19.33
CA VAL A 72 0.62 -7.97 18.25
C VAL A 72 1.94 -7.21 18.34
N ASP A 73 2.02 -6.18 19.17
CA ASP A 73 3.23 -5.41 19.43
C ASP A 73 4.39 -6.28 19.97
N ASP A 74 4.09 -7.36 20.70
CA ASP A 74 5.08 -8.36 21.15
C ASP A 74 5.74 -9.16 20.00
N LEU A 75 5.11 -9.18 18.82
CA LEU A 75 5.62 -9.83 17.61
C LEU A 75 6.38 -8.89 16.68
N LEU A 76 6.44 -7.59 16.99
CA LEU A 76 7.16 -6.64 16.15
C LEU A 76 8.66 -6.90 16.23
N ILE A 77 9.27 -6.95 15.04
CA ILE A 77 10.71 -7.05 14.85
C ILE A 77 11.14 -5.99 13.84
N ASP A 78 12.43 -5.67 13.83
CA ASP A 78 12.96 -4.67 12.91
C ASP A 78 12.84 -5.17 11.46
N TYR A 79 12.35 -4.29 10.58
CA TYR A 79 12.35 -4.48 9.15
C TYR A 79 13.47 -3.63 8.55
N HIS A 80 14.46 -4.25 7.94
CA HIS A 80 15.53 -3.50 7.29
C HIS A 80 15.06 -3.08 5.90
N LEU A 81 14.76 -1.78 5.71
CA LEU A 81 14.35 -1.25 4.40
C LEU A 81 15.48 -1.28 3.37
N GLY A 82 16.72 -1.07 3.82
CA GLY A 82 17.93 -1.20 3.02
C GLY A 82 19.11 -1.64 3.88
N THR A 83 20.06 -2.33 3.27
CA THR A 83 21.32 -2.76 3.90
C THR A 83 22.50 -2.51 2.95
N GLU A 84 23.71 -2.46 3.49
CA GLU A 84 24.93 -2.12 2.75
C GLU A 84 25.22 -3.03 1.56
N ASN A 85 24.83 -4.30 1.62
CA ASN A 85 25.15 -5.28 0.58
C ASN A 85 24.11 -5.31 -0.53
N ASN A 86 22.95 -4.65 -0.38
CA ASN A 86 21.92 -4.64 -1.41
C ASN A 86 22.42 -4.04 -2.73
N LEU A 87 21.97 -4.61 -3.84
CA LEU A 87 22.50 -4.36 -5.18
C LEU A 87 21.59 -3.47 -6.03
N ALA A 88 22.21 -2.76 -6.96
CA ALA A 88 21.57 -2.08 -8.08
C ALA A 88 22.10 -2.68 -9.39
N PHE A 89 21.18 -3.06 -10.28
CA PHE A 89 21.49 -3.58 -11.62
C PHE A 89 20.62 -2.86 -12.65
N TYR A 90 21.22 -1.94 -13.40
CA TYR A 90 20.53 -1.14 -14.41
C TYR A 90 21.34 -1.08 -15.70
N ASN A 91 20.64 -0.93 -16.83
CA ASN A 91 21.19 -0.82 -18.17
C ASN A 91 22.17 -1.96 -18.52
N ALA A 92 21.86 -3.16 -18.02
CA ALA A 92 22.70 -4.36 -18.15
C ALA A 92 24.18 -4.14 -17.73
N LYS A 93 24.47 -3.19 -16.84
CA LYS A 93 25.80 -2.97 -16.29
C LYS A 93 26.03 -3.87 -15.07
N PRO A 94 27.28 -4.25 -14.78
CA PRO A 94 27.57 -5.12 -13.64
C PRO A 94 26.89 -4.62 -12.36
N PRO A 95 26.30 -5.52 -11.54
CA PRO A 95 25.71 -5.14 -10.28
C PRO A 95 26.71 -4.40 -9.38
N ILE A 96 26.23 -3.35 -8.71
CA ILE A 96 26.99 -2.56 -7.73
C ILE A 96 26.17 -2.44 -6.45
N ARG A 97 26.83 -2.35 -5.29
CA ARG A 97 26.10 -2.08 -4.04
C ARG A 97 25.45 -0.70 -4.10
N LYS A 98 24.23 -0.58 -3.60
CA LYS A 98 23.42 0.66 -3.68
C LYS A 98 24.10 1.84 -3.00
N ASN A 99 24.78 1.61 -1.88
CA ASN A 99 25.54 2.63 -1.14
C ASN A 99 26.87 3.03 -1.82
N GLU A 100 27.32 2.27 -2.83
CA GLU A 100 28.53 2.56 -3.62
C GLU A 100 28.19 3.23 -4.97
N VAL A 101 26.90 3.42 -5.28
CA VAL A 101 26.47 4.12 -6.50
C VAL A 101 26.89 5.59 -6.42
N ASN A 102 27.84 5.97 -7.27
CA ASN A 102 28.25 7.36 -7.46
C ASN A 102 27.77 7.87 -8.83
N PRO A 103 26.84 8.83 -8.89
CA PRO A 103 26.35 9.36 -10.18
C PRO A 103 27.47 10.00 -11.03
N LEU A 104 28.53 10.53 -10.42
CA LEU A 104 29.64 11.17 -11.13
C LEU A 104 30.48 10.18 -11.95
N SER A 105 30.52 8.90 -11.56
CA SER A 105 31.19 7.85 -12.35
C SER A 105 30.28 7.19 -13.38
N ASP A 106 28.98 7.50 -13.32
CA ASP A 106 27.92 6.95 -14.16
C ASP A 106 28.05 5.43 -14.34
N PRO A 107 27.90 4.65 -13.26
CA PRO A 107 28.13 3.21 -13.30
C PRO A 107 27.18 2.50 -14.26
N PHE A 108 25.98 3.06 -14.46
CA PHE A 108 24.95 2.52 -15.35
C PHE A 108 25.02 3.06 -16.79
N LYS A 109 25.93 4.01 -17.09
CA LYS A 109 26.11 4.59 -18.43
C LYS A 109 24.81 5.18 -18.99
N VAL A 110 24.10 5.94 -18.16
CA VAL A 110 22.85 6.61 -18.53
C VAL A 110 23.08 8.02 -19.06
N ALA A 111 24.24 8.63 -18.77
CA ALA A 111 24.57 9.98 -19.21
C ALA A 111 24.87 10.03 -20.71
N VAL A 112 24.57 11.17 -21.36
CA VAL A 112 24.89 11.41 -22.78
C VAL A 112 26.39 11.27 -23.05
N ALA A 113 27.25 11.79 -22.16
CA ALA A 113 28.70 11.65 -22.26
C ALA A 113 29.19 10.18 -22.32
N ASN A 114 28.39 9.23 -21.82
CA ASN A 114 28.70 7.82 -21.77
C ASN A 114 27.83 6.96 -22.71
N GLY A 115 27.15 7.59 -23.67
CA GLY A 115 26.33 6.92 -24.69
C GLY A 115 24.89 6.63 -24.26
N GLY A 116 24.45 7.14 -23.11
CA GLY A 116 23.05 7.11 -22.69
C GLY A 116 22.25 8.30 -23.23
N THR A 117 21.07 8.53 -22.66
CA THR A 117 20.12 9.57 -23.11
C THR A 117 19.84 10.64 -22.07
N VAL A 118 20.27 10.44 -20.82
CA VAL A 118 20.03 11.40 -19.73
C VAL A 118 21.06 12.52 -19.88
N PRO A 119 20.66 13.79 -20.06
CA PRO A 119 21.62 14.88 -20.19
C PRO A 119 22.55 14.96 -18.98
N ASP A 120 23.84 15.22 -19.23
CA ASP A 120 24.89 15.15 -18.21
C ASP A 120 24.62 16.04 -17.00
N LYS A 121 23.98 17.20 -17.20
CA LYS A 121 23.59 18.12 -16.11
C LYS A 121 22.59 17.52 -15.11
N TYR A 122 21.93 16.41 -15.46
CA TYR A 122 21.03 15.66 -14.57
C TYR A 122 21.65 14.34 -14.11
N ALA A 123 22.39 13.66 -14.99
CA ALA A 123 22.97 12.36 -14.68
C ALA A 123 24.25 12.44 -13.82
N LEU A 124 25.13 13.40 -14.13
CA LEU A 124 26.47 13.52 -13.55
C LEU A 124 26.52 14.60 -12.47
N VAL A 125 25.60 14.50 -11.51
CA VAL A 125 25.48 15.48 -10.41
C VAL A 125 25.38 14.74 -9.09
N GLU A 126 26.05 15.25 -8.06
CA GLU A 126 25.97 14.70 -6.71
C GLU A 126 24.53 14.65 -6.19
N GLY A 127 24.16 13.52 -5.59
CA GLY A 127 22.80 13.25 -5.11
C GLY A 127 21.80 12.87 -6.19
N ALA A 128 22.15 12.89 -7.48
CA ALA A 128 21.30 12.34 -8.53
C ALA A 128 21.16 10.81 -8.38
N PRO A 129 20.00 10.22 -8.74
CA PRO A 129 18.79 10.87 -9.26
C PRO A 129 17.89 11.49 -8.17
N LYS A 130 18.03 11.08 -6.90
CA LYS A 130 17.15 11.47 -5.78
C LYS A 130 17.01 13.00 -5.62
N LYS A 131 18.09 13.75 -5.83
CA LYS A 131 18.12 15.22 -5.81
C LYS A 131 16.99 15.85 -6.62
N TRP A 132 16.81 15.36 -7.85
CA TRP A 132 15.85 15.93 -8.81
C TRP A 132 14.40 15.61 -8.44
N ILE A 133 14.18 14.43 -7.86
CA ILE A 133 12.88 14.04 -7.32
C ILE A 133 12.55 14.95 -6.12
N SER A 134 13.48 15.07 -5.16
CA SER A 134 13.34 15.96 -4.01
C SER A 134 13.07 17.40 -4.42
N GLU A 135 13.77 17.94 -5.42
CA GLU A 135 13.53 19.30 -5.94
C GLU A 135 12.08 19.49 -6.43
N ALA A 136 11.47 18.46 -7.01
CA ALA A 136 10.09 18.51 -7.46
C ALA A 136 9.07 18.44 -6.31
N ILE A 137 9.31 17.62 -5.28
CA ILE A 137 8.31 17.29 -4.25
C ILE A 137 8.52 17.99 -2.90
N ASP A 138 9.74 18.39 -2.53
CA ASP A 138 10.07 19.02 -1.24
C ASP A 138 9.20 20.22 -0.91
N PRO A 139 8.90 21.15 -1.84
CA PRO A 139 8.04 22.29 -1.54
C PRO A 139 6.68 21.91 -0.94
N TYR A 140 6.19 20.71 -1.27
CA TYR A 140 4.95 20.16 -0.72
C TYR A 140 5.21 19.35 0.55
N ARG A 141 6.24 18.49 0.56
CA ARG A 141 6.57 17.68 1.74
C ARG A 141 6.87 18.54 2.97
N GLU A 142 7.58 19.66 2.80
CA GLU A 142 7.89 20.58 3.91
C GLU A 142 6.63 21.15 4.57
N LYS A 143 5.52 21.34 3.84
CA LYS A 143 4.24 21.78 4.43
C LYS A 143 3.71 20.74 5.43
N PHE A 144 3.81 19.46 5.07
CA PHE A 144 3.44 18.37 5.99
C PHE A 144 4.42 18.29 7.16
N ARG A 145 5.73 18.44 6.93
CA ARG A 145 6.72 18.50 8.01
C ARG A 145 6.36 19.54 9.06
N GLU A 146 6.08 20.76 8.62
CA GLU A 146 5.70 21.86 9.51
C GLU A 146 4.38 21.61 10.24
N ALA A 147 3.43 20.89 9.64
CA ALA A 147 2.21 20.46 10.32
C ALA A 147 2.50 19.53 11.51
N TYR A 148 3.43 18.59 11.35
CA TYR A 148 3.78 17.63 12.40
C TYR A 148 4.74 18.18 13.47
N LYS A 149 5.37 19.34 13.24
CA LYS A 149 6.05 20.12 14.29
C LYS A 149 5.07 20.81 15.25
N LYS A 150 3.79 20.95 14.88
CA LYS A 150 2.76 21.57 15.73
C LYS A 150 2.22 20.58 16.77
N PRO A 151 1.74 21.07 17.93
CA PRO A 151 1.01 20.24 18.87
C PRO A 151 -0.26 19.66 18.22
N VAL A 152 -0.72 18.51 18.72
CA VAL A 152 -1.91 17.78 18.21
C VAL A 152 -3.14 18.67 18.07
N SER A 153 -3.34 19.64 18.97
CA SER A 153 -4.46 20.58 18.94
C SER A 153 -4.48 21.50 17.71
N GLN A 154 -3.34 21.69 17.05
CA GLN A 154 -3.20 22.50 15.84
C GLN A 154 -3.01 21.60 14.61
N ARG A 155 -2.28 20.48 14.73
CA ARG A 155 -1.88 19.57 13.65
C ARG A 155 -2.94 19.36 12.56
N LEU A 156 -4.19 19.06 12.92
CA LEU A 156 -5.29 18.84 11.96
C LEU A 156 -5.49 19.99 10.98
N ARG A 157 -5.46 21.23 11.48
CA ARG A 157 -5.63 22.42 10.64
C ARG A 157 -4.43 22.62 9.72
N GLN A 158 -3.22 22.40 10.21
CA GLN A 158 -2.01 22.56 9.39
C GLN A 158 -1.88 21.44 8.36
N PHE A 159 -2.35 20.23 8.69
CA PHE A 159 -2.49 19.14 7.73
C PHE A 159 -3.47 19.54 6.61
N GLU A 160 -4.64 20.09 6.96
CA GLU A 160 -5.62 20.59 5.98
C GLU A 160 -5.00 21.70 5.09
N GLU A 161 -4.25 22.65 5.67
CA GLU A 161 -3.54 23.69 4.91
C GLU A 161 -2.46 23.12 3.98
N ALA A 162 -1.72 22.08 4.42
CA ALA A 162 -0.73 21.39 3.60
C ALA A 162 -1.39 20.57 2.47
N TRP A 163 -2.48 19.89 2.77
CA TRP A 163 -3.29 19.14 1.82
C TRP A 163 -3.88 20.07 0.76
N ASP A 164 -4.52 21.17 1.15
CA ASP A 164 -5.06 22.17 0.22
C ASP A 164 -3.97 22.78 -0.68
N TYR A 165 -2.75 22.95 -0.17
CA TYR A 165 -1.62 23.40 -0.96
C TYR A 165 -1.19 22.38 -2.02
N LEU A 166 -1.12 21.10 -1.65
CA LEU A 166 -0.82 20.01 -2.58
C LEU A 166 -1.92 19.80 -3.62
N MET A 167 -3.19 19.90 -3.22
CA MET A 167 -4.36 19.73 -4.09
C MET A 167 -4.44 20.73 -5.24
N GLN A 168 -3.73 21.87 -5.16
CA GLN A 168 -3.56 22.77 -6.31
C GLN A 168 -2.86 22.10 -7.50
N GLN A 169 -2.14 21.00 -7.28
CA GLN A 169 -1.41 20.26 -8.29
C GLN A 169 -2.06 18.93 -8.68
N ASP A 170 -3.22 18.57 -8.10
CA ASP A 170 -3.82 17.24 -8.31
C ASP A 170 -4.14 16.96 -9.79
N HIS A 171 -4.40 18.01 -10.58
CA HIS A 171 -4.63 17.90 -12.03
C HIS A 171 -3.40 17.48 -12.84
N HIS A 172 -2.21 17.51 -12.25
CA HIS A 172 -0.98 17.04 -12.90
C HIS A 172 -0.73 15.56 -12.58
N THR A 173 -0.17 14.86 -13.56
CA THR A 173 0.63 13.67 -13.26
C THR A 173 2.02 14.08 -12.78
N THR A 174 2.78 13.21 -12.12
CA THR A 174 4.17 13.54 -11.72
C THR A 174 5.03 13.93 -12.91
N ARG A 175 4.94 13.17 -14.01
CA ARG A 175 5.58 13.47 -15.29
C ARG A 175 5.13 14.83 -15.83
N GLY A 176 3.83 15.06 -15.88
CA GLY A 176 3.24 16.32 -16.38
C GLY A 176 3.67 17.52 -15.55
N TYR A 177 3.75 17.37 -14.21
CA TYR A 177 4.21 18.41 -13.30
C TYR A 177 5.69 18.76 -13.53
N MET A 178 6.57 17.76 -13.66
CA MET A 178 7.99 17.99 -13.96
C MET A 178 8.19 18.65 -15.33
N GLN A 179 7.34 18.33 -16.31
CA GLN A 179 7.40 18.90 -17.66
C GLN A 179 6.71 20.27 -17.79
N SER A 180 5.89 20.68 -16.82
CA SER A 180 5.22 21.99 -16.80
C SER A 180 5.99 23.07 -16.04
N LYS A 181 7.14 22.74 -15.44
CA LYS A 181 8.03 23.70 -14.76
C LYS A 181 8.53 24.79 -15.72
N VAL A 182 8.96 25.92 -15.15
CA VAL A 182 9.58 27.03 -15.92
C VAL A 182 10.82 26.55 -16.69
N GLU A 183 11.64 25.70 -16.08
CA GLU A 183 12.64 24.89 -16.76
C GLU A 183 12.16 23.43 -16.77
N PRO A 184 11.51 22.95 -17.84
CA PRO A 184 10.99 21.59 -17.92
C PRO A 184 12.09 20.54 -17.81
N TYR A 185 11.81 19.47 -17.08
CA TYR A 185 12.66 18.29 -17.04
C TYR A 185 12.55 17.55 -18.39
N PRO A 186 13.65 17.29 -19.11
CA PRO A 186 13.62 16.54 -20.36
C PRO A 186 13.05 15.12 -20.16
N GLU A 187 12.34 14.60 -21.15
CA GLU A 187 11.72 13.26 -21.07
C GLU A 187 12.70 12.14 -20.67
N PRO A 188 13.94 12.06 -21.20
CA PRO A 188 14.91 11.05 -20.74
C PRO A 188 15.28 11.16 -19.25
N VAL A 189 15.22 12.37 -18.68
CA VAL A 189 15.43 12.58 -17.24
C VAL A 189 14.25 12.02 -16.48
N VAL A 190 13.02 12.42 -16.80
CA VAL A 190 11.81 11.95 -16.11
C VAL A 190 11.70 10.43 -16.18
N HIS A 191 12.04 9.82 -17.31
CA HIS A 191 12.08 8.36 -17.45
C HIS A 191 13.12 7.70 -16.54
N TRP A 192 14.32 8.27 -16.43
CA TRP A 192 15.34 7.76 -15.51
C TRP A 192 14.94 7.92 -14.04
N LEU A 193 14.33 9.06 -13.67
CA LEU A 193 13.81 9.29 -12.32
C LEU A 193 12.72 8.28 -11.97
N GLU A 194 11.77 8.01 -12.88
CA GLU A 194 10.74 6.99 -12.67
C GLU A 194 11.35 5.58 -12.52
N THR A 195 12.34 5.24 -13.34
CA THR A 195 12.96 3.89 -13.37
C THR A 195 13.60 3.49 -12.04
N VAL A 196 14.22 4.45 -11.35
CA VAL A 196 14.97 4.19 -10.10
C VAL A 196 14.15 4.44 -8.83
N ASP A 197 13.04 5.19 -8.94
CA ASP A 197 12.20 5.60 -7.81
C ASP A 197 10.95 4.73 -7.67
N SER A 198 10.34 4.30 -8.79
CA SER A 198 9.00 3.71 -8.78
C SER A 198 8.78 2.61 -9.83
N GLY A 199 7.52 2.16 -9.94
CA GLY A 199 7.07 1.20 -10.96
C GLY A 199 6.87 1.86 -12.33
N THR A 200 7.05 1.10 -13.42
CA THR A 200 6.94 1.65 -14.77
C THR A 200 5.53 2.16 -15.05
N GLY A 201 5.40 3.46 -15.30
CA GLY A 201 4.16 4.16 -15.58
C GLY A 201 3.54 4.87 -14.37
N PHE A 202 4.09 4.71 -13.15
CA PHE A 202 3.57 5.38 -11.96
C PHE A 202 3.73 6.91 -12.00
N PHE A 203 4.71 7.47 -12.72
CA PHE A 203 4.77 8.92 -12.90
C PHE A 203 3.63 9.47 -13.78
N ASN A 204 2.79 8.62 -14.36
CA ASN A 204 1.57 9.02 -15.08
C ASN A 204 0.31 9.04 -14.18
N TYR A 205 0.44 8.69 -12.90
CA TYR A 205 -0.60 8.91 -11.89
C TYR A 205 -0.47 10.31 -11.28
N ALA A 206 -1.41 10.70 -10.41
CA ALA A 206 -1.47 12.02 -9.82
C ALA A 206 -0.15 12.38 -9.12
N PHE A 207 0.33 13.60 -9.34
CA PHE A 207 1.51 14.12 -8.63
C PHE A 207 1.34 14.08 -7.11
N THR A 208 0.10 14.27 -6.63
CA THR A 208 -0.27 14.11 -5.23
C THR A 208 0.11 12.74 -4.68
N GLU A 209 -0.13 11.65 -5.41
CA GLU A 209 0.22 10.30 -4.96
C GLU A 209 1.73 10.17 -4.75
N THR A 210 2.56 10.68 -5.68
CA THR A 210 4.02 10.67 -5.52
C THR A 210 4.46 11.45 -4.28
N VAL A 211 3.84 12.60 -4.00
CA VAL A 211 4.15 13.36 -2.78
C VAL A 211 3.78 12.57 -1.53
N ILE A 212 2.58 11.97 -1.45
CA ILE A 212 2.17 11.22 -0.26
C ILE A 212 2.98 9.94 -0.08
N ASP A 213 3.21 9.17 -1.14
CA ASP A 213 4.03 7.95 -1.10
C ASP A 213 5.44 8.25 -0.55
N SER A 214 6.02 9.38 -0.96
CA SER A 214 7.32 9.81 -0.45
C SER A 214 7.30 10.24 1.03
N LEU A 215 6.16 10.67 1.58
CA LEU A 215 6.04 10.92 3.03
C LEU A 215 6.08 9.61 3.80
N ASP A 216 5.49 8.54 3.26
CA ASP A 216 5.46 7.24 3.94
C ASP A 216 6.82 6.51 3.85
N PHE A 217 7.53 6.64 2.73
CA PHE A 217 8.80 5.93 2.51
C PHE A 217 10.05 6.67 3.00
N ASP A 218 10.11 7.99 2.83
CA ASP A 218 11.34 8.75 3.08
C ASP A 218 11.31 9.53 4.40
N TRP A 219 10.21 9.55 5.16
CA TRP A 219 10.17 10.31 6.41
C TRP A 219 11.23 9.79 7.40
N PRO A 220 11.95 10.65 8.15
CA PRO A 220 12.19 12.05 7.78
C PRO A 220 13.20 12.13 6.62
N TRP A 221 12.86 12.83 5.53
CA TRP A 221 13.72 12.88 4.34
C TRP A 221 14.79 13.96 4.46
N ALA A 222 15.99 13.73 3.93
CA ALA A 222 16.98 14.79 3.79
C ALA A 222 16.40 15.89 2.90
N SER A 223 16.10 17.04 3.50
CA SER A 223 15.54 18.18 2.77
C SER A 223 16.61 18.83 1.91
N THR A 224 16.20 19.34 0.76
CA THR A 224 16.99 20.31 -0.02
C THR A 224 17.35 21.57 0.78
N THR A 225 16.66 21.83 1.89
CA THR A 225 16.99 22.88 2.87
C THR A 225 17.34 22.24 4.21
N PRO A 226 18.62 22.22 4.66
CA PRO A 226 19.02 21.48 5.86
C PRO A 226 18.23 21.84 7.11
N ASP A 227 17.65 20.85 7.80
CA ASP A 227 17.03 21.01 9.12
C ASP A 227 17.98 20.46 10.21
N PRO A 228 18.60 21.31 11.05
CA PRO A 228 19.57 20.88 12.05
C PRO A 228 18.97 20.03 13.18
N GLU A 229 17.65 19.93 13.32
CA GLU A 229 16.98 19.06 14.29
C GLU A 229 16.75 17.63 13.75
N GLN A 230 17.06 17.38 12.47
CA GLN A 230 16.86 16.08 11.82
C GLN A 230 17.93 15.06 12.26
N THR A 231 17.60 14.25 13.26
CA THR A 231 18.58 13.38 13.94
C THR A 231 18.25 11.89 13.98
N LYS A 232 17.07 11.44 13.49
CA LYS A 232 16.67 10.02 13.60
C LYS A 232 16.21 9.44 12.28
N GLU A 233 16.88 8.38 11.84
CA GLU A 233 16.39 7.48 10.79
C GLU A 233 15.07 6.83 11.24
N THR A 234 14.18 6.55 10.28
CA THR A 234 12.92 5.87 10.58
C THR A 234 13.14 4.43 10.95
N LYS A 235 12.56 4.04 12.08
CA LYS A 235 12.45 2.64 12.47
C LYS A 235 11.34 1.99 11.66
N TRP A 236 11.69 0.99 10.87
CA TRP A 236 10.72 0.14 10.18
C TRP A 236 10.54 -1.16 10.96
N VAL A 237 9.31 -1.65 11.04
CA VAL A 237 9.00 -2.94 11.67
C VAL A 237 8.19 -3.84 10.75
N CYS A 238 8.27 -5.15 11.00
CA CYS A 238 7.35 -6.15 10.47
C CYS A 238 6.88 -7.07 11.60
N ILE A 239 5.93 -7.96 11.31
CA ILE A 239 5.38 -8.90 12.29
C ILE A 239 6.06 -10.26 12.11
N ASP A 240 6.76 -10.74 13.15
CA ASP A 240 7.39 -12.06 13.17
C ASP A 240 6.34 -13.16 12.96
N GLY A 241 6.56 -14.02 11.97
CA GLY A 241 5.65 -15.10 11.58
C GLY A 241 4.61 -14.71 10.53
N GLY A 242 4.50 -13.43 10.15
CA GLY A 242 3.63 -12.95 9.07
C GLY A 242 2.64 -11.87 9.50
N SER A 243 2.31 -10.95 8.58
CA SER A 243 1.42 -9.82 8.88
C SER A 243 -0.02 -10.22 9.18
N ASP A 244 -0.48 -11.40 8.75
CA ASP A 244 -1.84 -11.88 9.04
C ASP A 244 -2.09 -12.20 10.52
N HIS A 245 -1.05 -12.31 11.35
CA HIS A 245 -1.20 -12.33 12.82
C HIS A 245 -2.01 -11.13 13.31
N LEU A 246 -1.84 -9.94 12.71
CA LEU A 246 -2.66 -8.76 12.97
C LEU A 246 -4.15 -9.07 12.85
N ILE A 247 -4.55 -9.68 11.73
CA ILE A 247 -5.94 -9.94 11.41
C ILE A 247 -6.51 -11.03 12.31
N HIS A 248 -5.73 -12.08 12.57
CA HIS A 248 -6.16 -13.16 13.45
C HIS A 248 -6.33 -12.67 14.88
N GLU A 249 -5.43 -11.85 15.43
CA GLU A 249 -5.63 -11.26 16.75
C GLU A 249 -6.81 -10.28 16.80
N MET A 250 -6.97 -9.43 15.77
CA MET A 250 -8.18 -8.62 15.64
C MET A 250 -9.44 -9.47 15.72
N ALA A 251 -9.51 -10.58 14.98
CA ALA A 251 -10.67 -11.48 14.98
C ALA A 251 -10.90 -12.12 16.36
N ARG A 252 -9.85 -12.53 17.08
CA ARG A 252 -9.97 -13.09 18.43
C ARG A 252 -10.60 -12.11 19.43
N THR A 253 -10.40 -10.81 19.26
CA THR A 253 -11.02 -9.79 20.13
C THR A 253 -12.49 -9.48 19.82
N LEU A 254 -13.03 -9.97 18.69
CA LEU A 254 -14.40 -9.68 18.27
C LEU A 254 -15.43 -10.56 19.00
N LYS A 255 -16.45 -9.92 19.55
CA LYS A 255 -17.67 -10.56 20.10
C LYS A 255 -18.44 -11.31 19.00
N HIS A 256 -18.50 -10.73 17.80
CA HIS A 256 -19.17 -11.32 16.63
C HIS A 256 -18.12 -11.67 15.58
N GLN A 257 -17.94 -12.96 15.33
CA GLN A 257 -16.97 -13.46 14.35
C GLN A 257 -17.43 -13.19 12.91
N PRO A 258 -16.51 -12.94 11.97
CA PRO A 258 -16.85 -12.83 10.55
C PRO A 258 -17.53 -14.09 10.01
N LEU A 259 -18.61 -13.89 9.26
CA LEU A 259 -19.25 -14.95 8.50
C LEU A 259 -18.58 -15.05 7.13
N LEU A 260 -17.86 -16.15 6.92
CA LEU A 260 -17.12 -16.44 5.70
C LEU A 260 -18.04 -16.97 4.58
N GLU A 261 -17.53 -16.92 3.35
CA GLU A 261 -18.26 -17.31 2.14
C GLU A 261 -19.64 -16.62 2.00
N GLN A 262 -19.76 -15.37 2.46
CA GLN A 262 -20.96 -14.52 2.38
C GLN A 262 -20.77 -13.39 1.36
N ARG A 263 -20.78 -13.74 0.06
CA ARG A 263 -20.55 -12.76 -1.00
C ARG A 263 -21.79 -11.90 -1.24
N VAL A 264 -21.74 -10.63 -0.84
CA VAL A 264 -22.77 -9.64 -1.18
C VAL A 264 -22.85 -9.45 -2.70
N THR A 265 -24.06 -9.44 -3.23
CA THR A 265 -24.34 -9.27 -4.67
C THR A 265 -25.24 -8.08 -4.98
N LYS A 266 -26.00 -7.58 -4.00
CA LYS A 266 -26.89 -6.42 -4.18
C LYS A 266 -27.09 -5.63 -2.89
N LEU A 267 -27.13 -4.31 -3.01
CA LEU A 267 -27.49 -3.35 -1.97
C LEU A 267 -28.69 -2.51 -2.45
N GLU A 268 -29.73 -2.41 -1.62
CA GLU A 268 -30.96 -1.71 -1.97
C GLU A 268 -31.53 -0.95 -0.77
N LEU A 269 -31.81 0.35 -0.94
CA LEU A 269 -32.56 1.14 0.03
C LEU A 269 -34.06 0.87 -0.13
N LEU A 270 -34.66 0.28 0.90
CA LEU A 270 -36.08 -0.10 0.88
C LEU A 270 -37.01 1.12 1.09
N PRO A 271 -38.13 1.20 0.33
CA PRO A 271 -39.19 2.18 0.58
C PRO A 271 -39.84 2.01 1.97
N GLY A 272 -40.33 3.09 2.55
CA GLY A 272 -41.06 3.07 3.83
C GLY A 272 -40.15 3.04 5.06
N ASN A 273 -39.48 1.92 5.31
CA ASN A 273 -38.67 1.71 6.52
C ASN A 273 -37.25 2.28 6.43
N ARG A 274 -36.82 2.71 5.23
CA ARG A 274 -35.49 3.28 4.95
C ARG A 274 -34.35 2.40 5.48
N GLN A 275 -34.50 1.07 5.48
CA GLN A 275 -33.42 0.13 5.77
C GLN A 275 -32.72 -0.26 4.47
N ILE A 276 -31.48 -0.74 4.56
CA ILE A 276 -30.75 -1.31 3.44
C ILE A 276 -30.98 -2.82 3.43
N GLN A 277 -31.59 -3.34 2.35
CA GLN A 277 -31.57 -4.75 2.06
C GLN A 277 -30.23 -5.12 1.43
N VAL A 278 -29.54 -6.05 2.06
CA VAL A 278 -28.30 -6.66 1.56
C VAL A 278 -28.64 -8.07 1.10
N THR A 279 -28.42 -8.34 -0.19
CA THR A 279 -28.57 -9.68 -0.77
C THR A 279 -27.20 -10.22 -1.09
N GLY A 280 -26.99 -11.49 -0.80
CA GLY A 280 -25.74 -12.16 -1.16
C GLY A 280 -25.94 -13.63 -1.46
N ARG A 281 -24.82 -14.27 -1.82
CA ARG A 281 -24.72 -15.70 -2.10
C ARG A 281 -23.73 -16.33 -1.16
N SER A 282 -24.07 -17.51 -0.68
CA SER A 282 -23.14 -18.38 0.01
C SER A 282 -23.23 -19.76 -0.65
N ARG A 283 -22.11 -20.20 -1.23
CA ARG A 283 -22.04 -21.39 -2.07
C ARG A 283 -23.16 -21.39 -3.12
N ASN A 284 -24.13 -22.28 -2.99
CA ASN A 284 -25.21 -22.49 -3.95
C ASN A 284 -26.56 -21.85 -3.55
N TRP A 285 -26.63 -21.11 -2.44
CA TRP A 285 -27.87 -20.45 -2.00
C TRP A 285 -27.76 -18.92 -1.95
N THR A 286 -28.90 -18.26 -2.11
CA THR A 286 -29.05 -16.81 -1.99
C THR A 286 -29.67 -16.48 -0.64
N TRP A 287 -29.24 -15.40 -0.01
CA TRP A 287 -29.80 -14.89 1.24
C TRP A 287 -30.07 -13.38 1.12
N ALA A 288 -30.98 -12.88 1.94
CA ALA A 288 -31.24 -11.46 2.09
C ALA A 288 -31.43 -11.09 3.56
N ARG A 289 -30.85 -9.96 3.98
CA ARG A 289 -30.91 -9.41 5.34
C ARG A 289 -31.15 -7.91 5.26
N GLN A 290 -31.76 -7.34 6.30
CA GLN A 290 -32.07 -5.92 6.38
C GLN A 290 -31.27 -5.29 7.51
N TYR A 291 -30.64 -4.14 7.23
CA TYR A 291 -29.85 -3.40 8.21
C TYR A 291 -30.23 -1.93 8.21
N GLU A 292 -30.16 -1.29 9.37
CA GLU A 292 -30.36 0.16 9.47
C GLU A 292 -29.20 0.96 8.87
N GLN A 293 -28.00 0.39 8.94
CA GLN A 293 -26.72 0.97 8.56
C GLN A 293 -25.85 -0.11 7.91
N VAL A 294 -25.18 0.23 6.81
CA VAL A 294 -24.24 -0.64 6.10
C VAL A 294 -22.92 0.10 5.90
N ILE A 295 -21.83 -0.51 6.34
CA ILE A 295 -20.47 -0.08 6.00
C ILE A 295 -19.91 -1.09 4.99
N CYS A 296 -19.68 -0.62 3.77
CA CYS A 296 -19.13 -1.41 2.67
C CYS A 296 -17.61 -1.22 2.62
N THR A 297 -16.85 -2.25 2.98
CA THR A 297 -15.37 -2.22 3.06
C THR A 297 -14.66 -2.92 1.91
N VAL A 298 -15.39 -3.35 0.87
CA VAL A 298 -14.78 -4.00 -0.30
C VAL A 298 -14.04 -2.98 -1.16
N PRO A 299 -12.95 -3.36 -1.86
CA PRO A 299 -12.30 -2.48 -2.83
C PRO A 299 -13.27 -1.99 -3.91
N LEU A 300 -13.03 -0.80 -4.48
CA LEU A 300 -13.97 -0.17 -5.42
C LEU A 300 -14.21 -1.04 -6.67
N GLY A 301 -13.18 -1.74 -7.16
CA GLY A 301 -13.32 -2.70 -8.26
C GLY A 301 -14.25 -3.88 -7.93
N CYS A 302 -14.35 -4.27 -6.65
CA CYS A 302 -15.32 -5.25 -6.19
C CYS A 302 -16.72 -4.63 -6.02
N LEU A 303 -16.81 -3.40 -5.49
CA LEU A 303 -18.06 -2.66 -5.36
C LEU A 303 -18.74 -2.42 -6.72
N GLY A 304 -17.95 -2.15 -7.77
CA GLY A 304 -18.46 -2.05 -9.15
C GLY A 304 -19.12 -3.34 -9.68
N GLY A 305 -18.89 -4.49 -9.03
CA GLY A 305 -19.55 -5.76 -9.33
C GLY A 305 -20.78 -6.07 -8.47
N ILE A 306 -21.17 -5.20 -7.55
CA ILE A 306 -22.37 -5.32 -6.70
C ILE A 306 -23.48 -4.47 -7.32
N ASP A 307 -24.69 -5.02 -7.45
CA ASP A 307 -25.86 -4.24 -7.87
C ASP A 307 -26.15 -3.16 -6.80
N THR A 308 -25.97 -1.90 -7.19
CA THR A 308 -26.18 -0.71 -6.35
C THR A 308 -27.17 0.26 -6.97
N ASP A 309 -27.95 -0.16 -7.97
CA ASP A 309 -28.87 0.72 -8.71
C ASP A 309 -29.89 1.39 -7.80
N ARG A 310 -30.36 0.64 -6.79
CA ARG A 310 -31.28 1.14 -5.77
C ARG A 310 -30.61 1.41 -4.41
N ALA A 311 -29.28 1.47 -4.36
CA ALA A 311 -28.53 1.73 -3.13
C ALA A 311 -28.49 3.22 -2.74
N GLY A 312 -29.06 4.12 -3.56
CA GLY A 312 -29.05 5.56 -3.27
C GLY A 312 -27.68 6.22 -3.40
N LEU A 313 -26.81 5.69 -4.27
CA LEU A 313 -25.55 6.34 -4.66
C LEU A 313 -25.81 7.51 -5.61
N SER A 314 -25.14 8.64 -5.37
CA SER A 314 -25.12 9.79 -6.27
C SER A 314 -24.41 9.47 -7.59
N TYR A 315 -24.58 10.32 -8.59
CA TYR A 315 -23.85 10.19 -9.86
C TYR A 315 -22.34 10.18 -9.64
N ASN A 316 -21.79 11.14 -8.89
CA ASN A 316 -20.35 11.21 -8.63
C ASN A 316 -19.83 10.04 -7.79
N GLN A 317 -20.63 9.47 -6.89
CA GLN A 317 -20.27 8.22 -6.21
C GLN A 317 -20.16 7.05 -7.19
N ARG A 318 -21.11 6.92 -8.12
CA ARG A 318 -21.04 5.88 -9.17
C ARG A 318 -19.85 6.10 -10.11
N GLN A 319 -19.55 7.34 -10.47
CA GLN A 319 -18.36 7.68 -11.23
C GLN A 319 -17.08 7.34 -10.45
N ALA A 320 -17.02 7.65 -9.16
CA ALA A 320 -15.87 7.34 -8.32
C ALA A 320 -15.61 5.83 -8.23
N VAL A 321 -16.65 5.02 -7.99
CA VAL A 321 -16.54 3.54 -7.98
C VAL A 321 -15.98 3.01 -9.31
N ARG A 322 -16.37 3.59 -10.44
CA ARG A 322 -15.94 3.16 -11.78
C ARG A 322 -14.55 3.68 -12.17
N ALA A 323 -14.19 4.89 -11.75
CA ALA A 323 -13.11 5.66 -12.37
C ALA A 323 -11.90 5.90 -11.48
N LEU A 324 -12.05 5.89 -10.14
CA LEU A 324 -10.91 6.02 -9.23
C LEU A 324 -9.91 4.92 -9.51
N GLN A 325 -8.67 5.31 -9.82
CA GLN A 325 -7.67 4.39 -10.33
C GLN A 325 -7.07 3.53 -9.22
N TYR A 326 -6.63 2.34 -9.62
CA TYR A 326 -5.91 1.39 -8.80
C TYR A 326 -4.55 1.11 -9.42
N GLY A 327 -3.54 0.94 -8.57
CA GLY A 327 -2.24 0.39 -8.94
C GLY A 327 -2.26 -1.13 -8.97
N SER A 328 -1.46 -1.69 -9.87
CA SER A 328 -1.19 -3.13 -9.97
C SER A 328 -0.01 -3.53 -9.09
N SER A 329 -0.04 -4.75 -8.53
CA SER A 329 1.05 -5.29 -7.72
C SER A 329 1.10 -6.81 -7.82
N THR A 330 2.29 -7.35 -8.09
CA THR A 330 2.56 -8.78 -8.15
C THR A 330 3.80 -9.10 -7.33
N LYS A 331 3.70 -10.13 -6.48
CA LYS A 331 4.83 -10.67 -5.72
C LYS A 331 5.08 -12.13 -6.08
N VAL A 332 6.35 -12.52 -6.13
CA VAL A 332 6.81 -13.89 -6.35
C VAL A 332 7.77 -14.29 -5.23
N GLY A 333 7.36 -15.26 -4.43
CA GLY A 333 8.18 -15.90 -3.42
C GLY A 333 8.75 -17.23 -3.94
N ILE A 334 10.04 -17.48 -3.73
CA ILE A 334 10.69 -18.76 -4.03
C ILE A 334 11.27 -19.33 -2.74
N LYS A 335 11.02 -20.61 -2.49
CA LYS A 335 11.61 -21.39 -1.43
C LYS A 335 12.79 -22.19 -1.98
N PHE A 336 13.99 -21.76 -1.64
CA PHE A 336 15.23 -22.49 -1.88
C PHE A 336 15.56 -23.40 -0.68
N ALA A 337 16.35 -24.45 -0.92
CA ALA A 337 16.81 -25.35 0.14
C ALA A 337 17.68 -24.67 1.21
N ARG A 338 18.26 -23.51 0.88
CA ARG A 338 19.05 -22.68 1.81
C ARG A 338 18.94 -21.20 1.43
N ARG A 339 19.20 -20.32 2.41
CA ARG A 339 19.39 -18.89 2.18
C ARG A 339 20.74 -18.64 1.52
N TRP A 340 20.82 -18.90 0.22
CA TRP A 340 22.06 -18.74 -0.54
C TRP A 340 22.57 -17.29 -0.52
N TRP A 341 21.70 -16.31 -0.28
CA TRP A 341 22.05 -14.89 -0.15
C TRP A 341 22.69 -14.52 1.18
N ASP A 342 22.66 -15.39 2.19
CA ASP A 342 23.36 -15.21 3.47
C ASP A 342 24.78 -15.81 3.44
N ASP A 343 25.08 -16.66 2.44
CA ASP A 343 26.37 -17.35 2.34
C ASP A 343 27.40 -16.44 1.64
N PRO A 344 28.43 -15.93 2.35
CA PRO A 344 29.45 -15.06 1.76
C PRO A 344 30.32 -15.78 0.73
N ALA A 345 30.34 -17.12 0.74
CA ALA A 345 31.01 -17.89 -0.30
C ALA A 345 30.18 -17.96 -1.59
N VAL A 346 28.88 -17.63 -1.54
CA VAL A 346 27.96 -17.59 -2.69
C VAL A 346 27.78 -16.17 -3.21
N CYS A 347 27.48 -15.21 -2.32
CA CYS A 347 27.21 -13.82 -2.67
C CYS A 347 28.45 -12.93 -2.49
N PRO A 348 29.11 -12.49 -3.59
CA PRO A 348 30.32 -11.66 -3.51
C PRO A 348 30.10 -10.31 -2.85
N ALA A 349 28.87 -9.79 -2.93
CA ALA A 349 28.46 -8.54 -2.29
C ALA A 349 28.39 -8.65 -0.76
N GLY A 350 28.42 -9.86 -0.19
CA GLY A 350 28.21 -10.13 1.22
C GLY A 350 26.79 -10.57 1.57
N PRO A 351 26.54 -10.97 2.82
CA PRO A 351 25.23 -11.45 3.28
C PRO A 351 24.14 -10.37 3.16
N MET A 352 22.93 -10.79 2.76
CA MET A 352 21.77 -9.91 2.58
C MET A 352 20.76 -10.07 3.72
N HIS A 353 21.09 -9.54 4.89
CA HIS A 353 20.23 -9.61 6.08
C HIS A 353 19.12 -8.56 6.03
N GLY A 354 18.17 -8.73 5.12
CA GLY A 354 17.11 -7.77 4.84
C GLY A 354 17.47 -6.77 3.74
N GLY A 355 16.60 -5.76 3.57
CA GLY A 355 16.72 -4.77 2.53
C GLY A 355 16.24 -5.25 1.16
N GLN A 356 16.52 -4.46 0.13
CA GLN A 356 16.02 -4.68 -1.22
C GLN A 356 17.03 -4.30 -2.30
N SER A 357 17.27 -5.24 -3.22
CA SER A 357 18.03 -4.98 -4.46
C SER A 357 17.07 -4.55 -5.57
N SER A 358 17.52 -3.62 -6.41
CA SER A 358 16.66 -2.94 -7.40
C SER A 358 17.23 -3.04 -8.81
N THR A 359 16.36 -3.19 -9.79
CA THR A 359 16.73 -3.38 -11.20
C THR A 359 15.66 -2.88 -12.18
N ASP A 360 16.08 -2.61 -13.42
CA ASP A 360 15.21 -2.44 -14.59
C ASP A 360 14.85 -3.76 -15.30
N ALA A 361 15.38 -4.90 -14.84
CA ALA A 361 14.93 -6.21 -15.28
C ALA A 361 13.48 -6.49 -14.81
N PRO A 362 12.72 -7.36 -15.50
CA PRO A 362 11.31 -7.65 -15.20
C PRO A 362 10.96 -7.89 -13.72
N ILE A 363 11.83 -8.51 -12.91
CA ILE A 363 11.55 -8.73 -11.47
C ILE A 363 11.46 -7.45 -10.63
N ARG A 364 12.02 -6.34 -11.12
CA ARG A 364 12.14 -4.99 -10.53
C ARG A 364 12.82 -4.90 -9.15
N THR A 365 12.26 -5.57 -8.15
CA THR A 365 12.78 -5.55 -6.78
C THR A 365 12.88 -6.96 -6.21
N CYS A 366 14.06 -7.33 -5.72
CA CYS A 366 14.28 -8.52 -4.91
C CYS A 366 14.38 -8.11 -3.44
N VAL A 367 13.50 -8.63 -2.58
CA VAL A 367 13.40 -8.27 -1.15
C VAL A 367 13.88 -9.43 -0.29
N TYR A 368 14.90 -9.18 0.53
CA TYR A 368 15.44 -10.17 1.44
C TYR A 368 14.68 -10.13 2.77
N PRO A 369 14.38 -11.28 3.40
CA PRO A 369 13.72 -11.31 4.70
C PRO A 369 14.52 -10.59 5.80
N SER A 370 13.85 -9.77 6.60
CA SER A 370 14.41 -9.24 7.87
C SER A 370 14.13 -10.16 9.06
N TYR A 371 13.56 -11.34 8.83
CA TYR A 371 13.18 -12.32 9.85
C TYR A 371 13.97 -13.63 9.71
N GLY A 372 14.08 -14.35 10.82
CA GLY A 372 14.85 -15.60 10.89
C GLY A 372 16.37 -15.41 10.80
N LEU A 373 16.88 -14.18 10.92
CA LEU A 373 18.30 -13.86 10.80
C LEU A 373 19.15 -14.54 11.88
N GLU A 374 18.59 -14.68 13.08
CA GLU A 374 19.25 -15.33 14.22
C GLU A 374 18.88 -16.81 14.36
N THR A 375 18.13 -17.37 13.39
CA THR A 375 17.63 -18.74 13.46
C THR A 375 18.47 -19.67 12.59
N PRO A 376 19.25 -20.59 13.18
CA PRO A 376 20.00 -21.56 12.41
C PRO A 376 19.09 -22.38 11.50
N SER A 377 19.47 -22.54 10.24
CA SER A 377 18.69 -23.27 9.23
C SER A 377 17.31 -22.67 8.97
N ALA A 378 17.14 -21.36 9.12
CA ALA A 378 15.94 -20.66 8.64
C ALA A 378 15.69 -21.00 7.15
N PRO A 379 14.44 -21.27 6.74
CA PRO A 379 14.10 -21.61 5.36
C PRO A 379 14.58 -20.57 4.35
N GLY A 380 14.95 -21.05 3.16
CA GLY A 380 15.37 -20.23 2.04
C GLY A 380 14.22 -19.55 1.31
N VAL A 381 13.30 -18.90 2.02
CA VAL A 381 12.19 -18.15 1.39
C VAL A 381 12.67 -16.74 1.01
N LEU A 382 12.67 -16.45 -0.29
CA LEU A 382 13.03 -15.15 -0.86
C LEU A 382 11.84 -14.55 -1.60
N MET A 383 11.55 -13.26 -1.37
CA MET A 383 10.68 -12.51 -2.27
C MET A 383 11.51 -12.07 -3.48
N ALA A 384 11.59 -12.96 -4.46
CA ALA A 384 12.45 -12.83 -5.63
C ALA A 384 11.97 -11.75 -6.61
N SER A 385 10.68 -11.42 -6.60
CA SER A 385 10.13 -10.28 -7.31
C SER A 385 9.05 -9.58 -6.49
N TYR A 386 9.16 -8.26 -6.40
CA TYR A 386 8.10 -7.36 -5.98
C TYR A 386 7.97 -6.24 -7.03
N ALA A 387 6.94 -6.34 -7.86
CA ALA A 387 6.70 -5.44 -8.97
C ALA A 387 5.40 -4.67 -8.78
N TRP A 388 5.37 -3.43 -9.29
CA TRP A 388 4.20 -2.55 -9.33
C TRP A 388 3.86 -2.14 -10.76
N ALA A 389 2.73 -1.47 -10.95
CA ALA A 389 2.37 -0.81 -12.21
C ALA A 389 2.35 -1.78 -13.41
N GLN A 390 2.86 -1.32 -14.56
CA GLN A 390 2.97 -2.16 -15.76
C GLN A 390 3.86 -3.40 -15.55
N ASP A 391 4.86 -3.33 -14.67
CA ASP A 391 5.73 -4.47 -14.38
C ASP A 391 4.97 -5.58 -13.66
N ALA A 392 4.14 -5.20 -12.69
CA ALA A 392 3.24 -6.13 -12.01
C ALA A 392 2.28 -6.83 -12.98
N GLN A 393 1.77 -6.11 -13.98
CA GLN A 393 0.87 -6.68 -14.99
C GLN A 393 1.61 -7.69 -15.88
N ARG A 394 2.84 -7.37 -16.30
CA ARG A 394 3.68 -8.24 -17.13
C ARG A 394 4.08 -9.52 -16.40
N VAL A 395 4.61 -9.40 -15.18
CA VAL A 395 4.97 -10.55 -14.34
C VAL A 395 3.72 -11.33 -13.93
N GLY A 396 2.66 -10.62 -13.54
CA GLY A 396 1.40 -11.19 -13.07
C GLY A 396 0.59 -11.92 -14.14
N ALA A 397 0.83 -11.66 -15.43
CA ALA A 397 0.25 -12.42 -16.53
C ALA A 397 0.77 -13.88 -16.59
N LEU A 398 1.97 -14.12 -16.06
CA LEU A 398 2.57 -15.46 -15.96
C LEU A 398 2.22 -16.17 -14.63
N ALA A 399 1.72 -15.43 -13.63
CA ALA A 399 1.25 -15.97 -12.35
C ALA A 399 -0.11 -16.70 -12.50
N GLN A 400 -0.08 -17.82 -13.21
CA GLN A 400 -1.24 -18.68 -13.47
C GLN A 400 -1.17 -19.97 -12.64
N GLU A 401 -1.92 -21.00 -13.02
CA GLU A 401 -1.96 -22.28 -12.33
C GLU A 401 -0.56 -22.90 -12.18
N LYS A 402 -0.23 -23.29 -10.95
CA LYS A 402 1.06 -23.89 -10.58
C LYS A 402 1.37 -25.13 -11.42
N GLY A 403 2.59 -25.21 -11.94
CA GLY A 403 3.05 -26.30 -12.80
C GLY A 403 2.64 -26.18 -14.28
N GLY A 404 1.80 -25.20 -14.64
CA GLY A 404 1.44 -24.89 -16.01
C GLY A 404 2.60 -24.28 -16.83
N ALA A 405 2.40 -24.08 -18.13
CA ALA A 405 3.43 -23.50 -19.00
C ALA A 405 3.80 -22.06 -18.59
N ALA A 406 2.81 -21.23 -18.27
CA ALA A 406 3.02 -19.84 -17.83
C ALA A 406 3.76 -19.77 -16.48
N ASP A 407 3.42 -20.64 -15.54
CA ASP A 407 4.09 -20.73 -14.23
C ASP A 407 5.57 -21.16 -14.36
N LYS A 408 5.88 -22.08 -15.27
CA LYS A 408 7.27 -22.45 -15.59
C LYS A 408 8.04 -21.29 -16.22
N MET A 409 7.41 -20.55 -17.14
CA MET A 409 8.01 -19.33 -17.72
C MET A 409 8.25 -18.25 -16.67
N LEU A 410 7.34 -18.10 -15.70
CA LEU A 410 7.53 -17.19 -14.57
C LEU A 410 8.78 -17.57 -13.77
N LEU A 411 8.90 -18.85 -13.41
CA LEU A 411 10.04 -19.32 -12.62
C LEU A 411 11.35 -19.13 -13.39
N GLU A 412 11.40 -19.46 -14.68
CA GLU A 412 12.56 -19.24 -15.55
C GLU A 412 12.95 -17.75 -15.62
N LEU A 413 11.97 -16.86 -15.85
CA LEU A 413 12.18 -15.41 -15.90
C LEU A 413 12.79 -14.90 -14.59
N VAL A 414 12.21 -15.29 -13.45
CA VAL A 414 12.65 -14.83 -12.13
C VAL A 414 14.07 -15.32 -11.83
N LEU A 415 14.39 -16.58 -12.13
CA LEU A 415 15.73 -17.13 -11.90
C LEU A 415 16.79 -16.49 -12.81
N ASN A 416 16.46 -16.24 -14.08
CA ASN A 416 17.34 -15.53 -15.02
C ASN A 416 17.65 -14.11 -14.52
N ASP A 417 16.66 -13.40 -13.98
CA ASP A 417 16.86 -12.05 -13.47
C ASP A 417 17.57 -12.03 -12.11
N LEU A 418 17.33 -13.03 -11.25
CA LEU A 418 18.11 -13.23 -10.02
C LEU A 418 19.61 -13.43 -10.33
N GLU A 419 19.94 -14.20 -11.39
CA GLU A 419 21.34 -14.37 -11.83
C GLU A 419 21.96 -13.05 -12.28
N LYS A 420 21.22 -12.23 -13.03
CA LYS A 420 21.69 -10.91 -13.48
C LYS A 420 21.94 -9.97 -12.31
N ILE A 421 20.96 -9.79 -11.42
CA ILE A 421 21.05 -8.81 -10.33
C ILE A 421 22.10 -9.20 -9.28
N HIS A 422 22.37 -10.49 -9.09
CA HIS A 422 23.41 -10.96 -8.16
C HIS A 422 24.77 -11.21 -8.82
N GLY A 423 24.84 -11.24 -10.15
CA GLY A 423 26.07 -11.52 -10.90
C GLY A 423 26.63 -12.92 -10.64
N ILE A 424 25.78 -13.90 -10.29
CA ILE A 424 26.19 -15.28 -10.00
C ILE A 424 25.36 -16.31 -10.78
N PRO A 425 25.96 -17.43 -11.25
CA PRO A 425 25.23 -18.44 -12.00
C PRO A 425 24.12 -19.11 -11.18
N GLN A 426 22.96 -19.38 -11.79
CA GLN A 426 21.78 -19.97 -11.12
C GLN A 426 22.07 -21.23 -10.28
N LYS A 427 23.00 -22.09 -10.74
CA LYS A 427 23.41 -23.29 -9.99
C LYS A 427 23.90 -23.01 -8.56
N ARG A 428 24.28 -21.77 -8.24
CA ARG A 428 24.76 -21.34 -6.93
C ARG A 428 23.62 -21.09 -5.93
N PHE A 429 22.41 -20.81 -6.42
CA PHE A 429 21.21 -20.65 -5.59
C PHE A 429 20.83 -21.96 -4.88
N GLY A 430 21.18 -23.11 -5.47
CA GLY A 430 20.84 -24.44 -4.97
C GLY A 430 19.44 -24.89 -5.40
N PRO A 431 18.96 -26.04 -4.88
CA PRO A 431 17.67 -26.59 -5.23
C PRO A 431 16.52 -25.64 -4.85
N ILE A 432 15.51 -25.59 -5.73
CA ILE A 432 14.23 -24.93 -5.47
C ILE A 432 13.28 -26.00 -4.94
N GLU A 433 12.70 -25.75 -3.78
CA GLU A 433 11.74 -26.65 -3.13
C GLU A 433 10.31 -26.28 -3.51
N ASP A 434 10.01 -24.98 -3.59
CA ASP A 434 8.70 -24.51 -4.00
C ASP A 434 8.72 -23.03 -4.46
N HIS A 435 7.64 -22.55 -5.05
CA HIS A 435 7.39 -21.13 -5.32
C HIS A 435 5.90 -20.79 -5.28
N TYR A 436 5.61 -19.51 -5.04
CA TYR A 436 4.25 -18.98 -5.04
C TYR A 436 4.24 -17.55 -5.57
N ALA A 437 3.34 -17.28 -6.52
CA ALA A 437 3.14 -15.97 -7.11
C ALA A 437 1.71 -15.48 -6.85
N HIS A 438 1.56 -14.20 -6.57
CA HIS A 438 0.25 -13.59 -6.38
C HIS A 438 0.16 -12.27 -7.13
N ASN A 439 -0.78 -12.23 -8.07
CA ASN A 439 -1.17 -11.03 -8.81
C ASN A 439 -2.47 -10.49 -8.21
N TRP A 440 -2.41 -9.31 -7.59
CA TRP A 440 -3.57 -8.70 -6.94
C TRP A 440 -4.67 -8.27 -7.92
N ASP A 441 -4.35 -8.08 -9.20
CA ASP A 441 -5.35 -7.74 -10.23
C ASP A 441 -6.27 -8.93 -10.54
N ASN A 442 -5.72 -10.15 -10.47
CA ASN A 442 -6.46 -11.40 -10.69
C ASN A 442 -7.14 -11.92 -9.42
N ALA A 443 -6.87 -11.34 -8.25
CA ALA A 443 -7.49 -11.75 -7.00
C ALA A 443 -8.99 -11.34 -6.99
N ALA A 444 -9.89 -12.33 -7.09
CA ALA A 444 -11.33 -12.10 -7.32
C ALA A 444 -12.03 -11.19 -6.29
N PHE A 445 -11.51 -11.14 -5.06
CA PHE A 445 -12.03 -10.34 -3.94
C PHE A 445 -11.20 -9.07 -3.65
N ALA A 446 -10.22 -8.76 -4.50
CA ALA A 446 -9.47 -7.50 -4.47
C ALA A 446 -9.63 -6.70 -5.76
N ARG A 447 -9.42 -7.36 -6.92
CA ARG A 447 -9.51 -6.79 -8.28
C ARG A 447 -8.66 -5.53 -8.46
N GLY A 448 -7.41 -5.62 -8.02
CA GLY A 448 -6.48 -4.51 -7.94
C GLY A 448 -5.70 -4.55 -6.63
N ALA A 449 -4.48 -4.02 -6.61
CA ALA A 449 -3.67 -4.02 -5.40
C ALA A 449 -4.14 -2.97 -4.39
N PHE A 450 -4.20 -1.71 -4.81
CA PHE A 450 -4.55 -0.58 -3.96
C PHE A 450 -4.93 0.62 -4.81
N ALA A 451 -5.66 1.57 -4.21
CA ALA A 451 -5.88 2.84 -4.87
C ALA A 451 -4.55 3.50 -5.19
N HIS A 452 -4.48 4.09 -6.37
CA HIS A 452 -3.42 4.96 -6.79
C HIS A 452 -4.07 5.84 -7.84
N TYR A 453 -4.41 7.07 -7.46
CA TYR A 453 -5.33 7.90 -8.20
C TYR A 453 -4.66 8.56 -9.41
N GLY A 454 -5.43 8.67 -10.48
CA GLY A 454 -5.06 9.45 -11.65
C GLY A 454 -5.18 10.96 -11.40
N PRO A 455 -4.67 11.79 -12.31
CA PRO A 455 -4.72 13.24 -12.17
C PRO A 455 -6.16 13.75 -12.04
N GLY A 456 -6.40 14.63 -11.07
CA GLY A 456 -7.69 15.28 -10.79
C GLY A 456 -8.67 14.44 -9.98
N GLN A 457 -8.29 13.24 -9.54
CA GLN A 457 -9.22 12.31 -8.88
C GLN A 457 -9.39 12.58 -7.37
N PHE A 458 -8.39 13.18 -6.69
CA PHE A 458 -8.60 13.71 -5.34
C PHE A 458 -9.48 14.97 -5.39
N GLY A 459 -9.29 15.80 -6.41
CA GLY A 459 -10.11 16.98 -6.74
C GLY A 459 -9.56 18.27 -6.14
N ALA A 460 -9.23 19.25 -7.00
CA ALA A 460 -8.63 20.51 -6.58
C ALA A 460 -9.65 21.46 -5.89
N PRO A 461 -9.18 22.43 -5.08
CA PRO A 461 -10.03 23.49 -4.56
C PRO A 461 -10.78 24.21 -5.69
N GLY A 462 -12.11 24.33 -5.60
CA GLY A 462 -12.96 24.92 -6.65
C GLY A 462 -13.57 23.95 -7.67
N ASP A 463 -13.16 22.68 -7.72
CA ASP A 463 -13.73 21.71 -8.67
C ASP A 463 -15.08 21.15 -8.19
N ASP A 464 -16.10 21.20 -9.06
CA ASP A 464 -17.47 20.67 -8.87
C ASP A 464 -17.62 19.18 -9.27
N GLY A 465 -16.56 18.38 -9.06
CA GLY A 465 -16.48 16.99 -9.55
C GLY A 465 -15.58 16.07 -8.72
N ARG A 466 -15.49 16.30 -7.41
CA ARG A 466 -14.48 15.63 -6.56
C ARG A 466 -14.86 14.18 -6.29
N LEU A 467 -14.29 13.26 -7.06
CA LEU A 467 -14.55 11.82 -6.91
C LEU A 467 -14.19 11.32 -5.51
N PHE A 468 -13.05 11.76 -4.96
CA PHE A 468 -12.63 11.44 -3.60
C PHE A 468 -13.62 11.93 -2.53
N ALA A 469 -14.01 13.20 -2.57
CA ALA A 469 -14.98 13.74 -1.60
C ALA A 469 -16.34 13.01 -1.73
N SER A 470 -16.77 12.73 -2.95
CA SER A 470 -18.02 12.02 -3.23
C SER A 470 -18.04 10.62 -2.64
N ILE A 471 -16.95 9.84 -2.83
CA ILE A 471 -16.88 8.46 -2.34
C ILE A 471 -16.75 8.41 -0.81
N LYS A 472 -16.15 9.42 -0.18
CA LYS A 472 -16.08 9.55 1.28
C LYS A 472 -17.44 9.87 1.92
N ALA A 473 -18.33 10.51 1.18
CA ALA A 473 -19.61 10.97 1.70
C ALA A 473 -20.62 9.81 1.85
N PRO A 474 -21.50 9.87 2.86
CA PRO A 474 -22.49 8.83 3.06
C PRO A 474 -23.56 8.85 1.96
N ALA A 475 -24.06 7.68 1.57
CA ALA A 475 -25.16 7.50 0.65
C ALA A 475 -26.45 7.09 1.38
N ALA A 476 -27.55 6.93 0.63
CA ALA A 476 -28.82 6.41 1.13
C ALA A 476 -29.37 7.15 2.39
N ASP A 477 -29.33 8.49 2.40
CA ASP A 477 -29.73 9.32 3.56
C ASP A 477 -28.94 8.99 4.85
N GLY A 478 -27.63 8.78 4.72
CA GLY A 478 -26.74 8.54 5.87
C GLY A 478 -26.67 7.09 6.32
N ARG A 479 -27.01 6.13 5.46
CA ARG A 479 -27.18 4.70 5.81
C ARG A 479 -26.22 3.75 5.13
N LEU A 480 -25.61 4.19 4.03
CA LEU A 480 -24.59 3.42 3.32
C LEU A 480 -23.29 4.21 3.35
N HIS A 481 -22.24 3.61 3.88
CA HIS A 481 -20.92 4.21 4.01
C HIS A 481 -19.90 3.36 3.26
N ILE A 482 -19.08 3.99 2.42
CA ILE A 482 -17.99 3.31 1.72
C ILE A 482 -16.70 3.57 2.51
N ALA A 483 -15.99 2.49 2.82
CA ALA A 483 -14.77 2.51 3.60
C ALA A 483 -13.71 1.56 3.03
N GLY A 484 -12.47 1.74 3.46
CA GLY A 484 -11.30 1.05 2.92
C GLY A 484 -10.24 2.07 2.46
N GLU A 485 -9.03 1.58 2.23
CA GLU A 485 -7.87 2.45 1.94
C GLU A 485 -8.11 3.42 0.78
N ALA A 486 -8.84 3.01 -0.27
CA ALA A 486 -9.19 3.82 -1.42
C ALA A 486 -10.11 5.03 -1.14
N THR A 487 -10.40 5.32 0.12
CA THR A 487 -11.19 6.48 0.54
C THR A 487 -10.45 7.27 1.64
N SER A 488 -9.14 7.09 1.73
CA SER A 488 -8.21 7.79 2.61
C SER A 488 -7.16 8.48 1.74
N VAL A 489 -6.47 9.49 2.25
CA VAL A 489 -5.29 10.06 1.60
C VAL A 489 -4.06 9.16 1.71
N HIS A 490 -4.08 8.14 2.59
CA HIS A 490 -3.00 7.17 2.78
C HIS A 490 -3.32 5.85 2.05
N HIS A 491 -3.34 5.90 0.72
CA HIS A 491 -3.55 4.73 -0.12
C HIS A 491 -2.47 3.66 0.09
N ALA A 492 -2.77 2.40 -0.26
CA ALA A 492 -1.85 1.25 -0.15
C ALA A 492 -1.40 0.83 1.26
N TRP A 493 -1.74 1.58 2.31
CA TRP A 493 -1.37 1.29 3.70
C TRP A 493 -2.53 0.83 4.56
N VAL A 494 -2.23 0.04 5.60
CA VAL A 494 -3.21 -0.34 6.65
C VAL A 494 -3.80 0.91 7.31
N LEU A 495 -2.99 1.95 7.49
CA LEU A 495 -3.41 3.25 8.01
C LEU A 495 -4.64 3.80 7.28
N GLY A 496 -4.64 3.81 5.95
CA GLY A 496 -5.75 4.36 5.19
C GLY A 496 -7.06 3.58 5.39
N ALA A 497 -6.97 2.25 5.55
CA ALA A 497 -8.12 1.44 5.90
C ALA A 497 -8.65 1.77 7.31
N LEU A 498 -7.78 2.01 8.29
CA LEU A 498 -8.16 2.36 9.66
C LEU A 498 -8.80 3.75 9.76
N ASN A 499 -8.20 4.75 9.11
CA ASN A 499 -8.75 6.11 9.09
C ASN A 499 -10.11 6.15 8.40
N SER A 500 -10.23 5.46 7.27
CA SER A 500 -11.49 5.34 6.54
C SER A 500 -12.58 4.62 7.36
N ALA A 501 -12.22 3.55 8.07
CA ALA A 501 -13.15 2.86 8.97
C ALA A 501 -13.64 3.80 10.09
N TRP A 502 -12.75 4.61 10.66
CA TRP A 502 -13.11 5.62 11.66
C TRP A 502 -14.11 6.63 11.08
N ARG A 503 -13.86 7.16 9.88
CA ARG A 503 -14.79 8.09 9.20
C ARG A 503 -16.16 7.47 9.00
N ALA A 504 -16.23 6.24 8.48
CA ALA A 504 -17.50 5.56 8.24
C ALA A 504 -18.29 5.35 9.53
N VAL A 505 -17.62 4.96 10.62
CA VAL A 505 -18.26 4.88 11.94
C VAL A 505 -18.72 6.26 12.39
N TYR A 506 -17.91 7.31 12.29
CA TYR A 506 -18.30 8.67 12.66
C TYR A 506 -19.59 9.10 11.94
N ASN A 507 -19.65 8.96 10.61
CA ASN A 507 -20.82 9.33 9.82
C ASN A 507 -22.07 8.50 10.21
N LEU A 508 -21.89 7.22 10.49
CA LEU A 508 -22.94 6.36 11.02
C LEU A 508 -23.46 6.88 12.37
N LEU A 509 -22.56 7.23 13.30
CA LEU A 509 -22.93 7.70 14.64
C LEU A 509 -23.66 9.05 14.58
N VAL A 510 -23.21 9.99 13.75
CA VAL A 510 -23.89 11.29 13.58
C VAL A 510 -25.37 11.10 13.22
N LYS A 511 -25.68 10.10 12.39
CA LYS A 511 -27.06 9.80 11.98
C LYS A 511 -27.84 8.99 13.02
N SER A 512 -27.27 7.90 13.52
CA SER A 512 -28.01 6.87 14.28
C SER A 512 -27.73 6.89 15.79
N TYR A 513 -26.57 7.39 16.23
CA TYR A 513 -26.12 7.33 17.61
C TYR A 513 -25.37 8.60 18.04
N PRO A 514 -25.97 9.81 17.93
CA PRO A 514 -25.25 11.07 18.10
C PRO A 514 -24.59 11.22 19.49
N LYS A 515 -25.18 10.62 20.52
CA LYS A 515 -24.64 10.60 21.90
C LYS A 515 -23.35 9.79 22.04
N LYS A 516 -22.99 8.96 21.05
CA LYS A 516 -21.76 8.13 21.05
C LYS A 516 -20.61 8.76 20.27
N VAL A 517 -20.82 9.90 19.60
CA VAL A 517 -19.76 10.59 18.83
C VAL A 517 -18.62 11.03 19.73
N ASP A 518 -18.91 11.64 20.88
CA ASP A 518 -17.88 12.07 21.83
C ASP A 518 -17.10 10.88 22.39
N LEU A 519 -17.76 9.73 22.56
CA LEU A 519 -17.11 8.50 23.01
C LEU A 519 -16.17 7.93 21.94
N LEU A 520 -16.56 7.96 20.66
CA LEU A 520 -15.68 7.59 19.55
C LEU A 520 -14.41 8.46 19.55
N ILE A 521 -14.57 9.78 19.64
CA ILE A 521 -13.45 10.72 19.63
C ILE A 521 -12.55 10.50 20.83
N LYS A 522 -13.13 10.34 22.03
CA LYS A 522 -12.39 10.09 23.26
C LYS A 522 -11.59 8.79 23.21
N ASN A 523 -12.19 7.70 22.74
CA ASN A 523 -11.59 6.36 22.82
C ASN A 523 -10.65 6.05 21.63
N TRP A 524 -10.87 6.67 20.48
CA TRP A 524 -10.20 6.32 19.22
C TRP A 524 -9.47 7.48 18.54
N GLY A 525 -9.64 8.73 18.99
CA GLY A 525 -8.99 9.92 18.41
C GLY A 525 -9.46 10.22 16.98
N ILE A 526 -9.35 11.48 16.56
CA ILE A 526 -9.67 11.87 15.17
C ILE A 526 -8.44 11.59 14.29
N PRO A 527 -8.57 10.89 13.14
CA PRO A 527 -7.48 10.74 12.17
C PRO A 527 -6.97 12.09 11.65
N ASP A 528 -5.67 12.20 11.36
CA ASP A 528 -5.08 13.47 10.94
C ASP A 528 -5.64 14.01 9.61
N GLU A 529 -6.08 13.12 8.73
CA GLU A 529 -6.73 13.48 7.45
C GLU A 529 -8.22 13.85 7.57
N GLU A 530 -8.83 13.71 8.75
CA GLU A 530 -10.24 14.00 8.98
C GLU A 530 -10.41 15.15 9.97
N ASN A 531 -11.47 15.94 9.81
CA ASN A 531 -11.89 16.88 10.83
C ASN A 531 -13.41 17.02 10.85
N GLN A 532 -13.99 17.32 12.03
CA GLN A 532 -15.44 17.36 12.21
C GLN A 532 -16.13 18.33 11.24
N ARG A 533 -15.52 19.49 10.96
CA ARG A 533 -16.07 20.50 10.04
C ARG A 533 -16.19 19.96 8.62
N SER A 534 -15.14 19.33 8.12
CA SER A 534 -15.10 18.75 6.78
C SER A 534 -16.03 17.54 6.66
N LEU A 535 -16.16 16.72 7.71
CA LEU A 535 -17.12 15.61 7.74
C LEU A 535 -18.57 16.09 7.75
N LEU A 536 -18.89 17.14 8.53
CA LEU A 536 -20.22 17.76 8.51
C LEU A 536 -20.53 18.34 7.13
N ARG A 537 -19.54 18.98 6.48
CA ARG A 537 -19.68 19.47 5.11
C ARG A 537 -19.96 18.34 4.12
N LEU A 538 -19.22 17.23 4.20
CA LEU A 538 -19.45 16.04 3.37
C LEU A 538 -20.86 15.47 3.55
N ALA A 539 -21.36 15.40 4.79
CA ALA A 539 -22.70 14.93 5.08
C ALA A 539 -23.79 15.86 4.52
N GLU A 540 -23.57 17.17 4.54
CA GLU A 540 -24.51 18.14 3.97
C GLU A 540 -24.52 18.11 2.43
N LEU A 541 -23.35 17.98 1.81
CA LEU A 541 -23.21 17.78 0.36
C LEU A 541 -23.92 16.50 -0.10
N ALA A 542 -23.80 15.41 0.68
CA ALA A 542 -24.52 14.17 0.41
C ALA A 542 -26.04 14.35 0.41
N LYS A 543 -26.61 15.07 1.37
CA LYS A 543 -28.06 15.33 1.42
C LYS A 543 -28.57 16.10 0.22
N ARG A 544 -27.73 16.99 -0.32
CA ARG A 544 -28.08 17.83 -1.47
C ARG A 544 -27.79 17.16 -2.81
N ASN A 545 -27.10 16.01 -2.81
CA ASN A 545 -26.52 15.39 -4.01
C ASN A 545 -25.63 16.36 -4.81
N VAL A 546 -24.85 17.20 -4.12
CA VAL A 546 -23.95 18.19 -4.73
C VAL A 546 -22.52 17.83 -4.35
N PHE A 547 -21.68 17.46 -5.31
CA PHE A 547 -20.24 17.19 -5.13
C PHE A 547 -19.43 17.60 -6.34
#